data_AF-X0UTX3-F1
#
_entry.id   AF-X0UTX3-F1
#
_cell.length_a   1.000
_cell.length_b   1.000
_cell.length_c   1.000
_cell.angle_alpha   90.00
_cell.angle_beta   90.00
_cell.angle_gamma   90.00
#
_symmetry.space_group_name_H-M   'P 1'
#
loop_
_entity.id
_entity.type
_entity.pdbx_description
1 polymer ?
#
loop_
_entity_poly.entity_id
_entity_poly.type
_entity_poly.pdbx_seq_one_letter_code
_entity_poly.pdbx_strand_id
1 'polypeptide(L)'
;MKIYCAGPLFNPAERAEMAAIAKAIEDDGHETFLPQRDGLELAKAEGVAPKLVSQAIFDLDSYHIRDSDILLFNMNGRVPDDGACVKAGMAYAFRKIIILYKSDCRTLINGQDTPLI
;
A
#
# COMPACT_ATOMS: atom_id res chain seq x y z
N MET A 1 -8.40 14.52 -3.40
CA MET A 1 -6.97 14.16 -3.57
C MET A 1 -6.89 12.69 -3.92
N LYS A 2 -5.85 12.26 -4.64
CA LYS A 2 -5.58 10.86 -4.98
C LYS A 2 -4.67 10.23 -3.93
N ILE A 3 -5.09 9.11 -3.35
CA ILE A 3 -4.41 8.46 -2.24
C ILE A 3 -4.08 7.02 -2.58
N TYR A 4 -2.79 6.68 -2.62
CA TYR A 4 -2.34 5.29 -2.77
C TYR A 4 -2.36 4.60 -1.40
N CYS A 5 -3.08 3.49 -1.26
CA CYS A 5 -3.18 2.73 -0.01
C CYS A 5 -2.19 1.56 -0.02
N ALA A 6 -1.09 1.67 0.72
CA ALA A 6 -0.07 0.65 0.88
C ALA A 6 -0.22 -0.06 2.24
N GLY A 7 -0.26 -1.39 2.24
CA GLY A 7 -0.34 -2.18 3.47
C GLY A 7 -0.50 -3.67 3.20
N PRO A 8 -0.61 -4.49 4.27
CA PRO A 8 -0.67 -5.93 4.17
C PRO A 8 -1.96 -6.43 3.51
N LEU A 9 -1.91 -7.58 2.83
CA LEU A 9 -3.04 -8.16 2.09
C LEU A 9 -3.11 -9.70 2.09
N PHE A 10 -2.24 -10.37 2.85
CA PHE A 10 -2.02 -11.81 2.76
C PHE A 10 -3.17 -12.61 3.36
N ASN A 11 -3.84 -12.08 4.38
CA ASN A 11 -4.97 -12.75 5.02
C ASN A 11 -6.29 -11.94 4.95
N PRO A 12 -7.45 -12.57 5.21
CA PRO A 12 -8.74 -11.88 5.12
C PRO A 12 -8.87 -10.66 6.03
N ALA A 13 -8.29 -10.69 7.23
CA ALA A 13 -8.36 -9.57 8.17
C ALA A 13 -7.54 -8.37 7.68
N GLU A 14 -6.33 -8.60 7.15
CA GLU A 14 -5.49 -7.56 6.53
C GLU A 14 -6.20 -6.93 5.33
N ARG A 15 -6.81 -7.73 4.46
CA ARG A 15 -7.58 -7.22 3.32
C ARG A 15 -8.80 -6.40 3.77
N ALA A 16 -9.51 -6.86 4.80
CA ALA A 16 -10.66 -6.15 5.34
C ALA A 16 -10.26 -4.82 5.98
N GLU A 17 -9.16 -4.78 6.72
CA GLU A 17 -8.62 -3.57 7.32
C GLU A 17 -8.23 -2.55 6.23
N MET A 18 -7.46 -2.97 5.23
CA MET A 18 -7.09 -2.10 4.11
C MET A 18 -8.29 -1.59 3.32
N ALA A 19 -9.33 -2.42 3.13
CA ALA A 19 -10.57 -1.98 2.50
C ALA A 19 -11.35 -0.98 3.37
N ALA A 20 -11.38 -1.17 4.69
CA ALA A 20 -12.02 -0.24 5.62
C ALA A 20 -11.31 1.11 5.65
N ILE A 21 -9.98 1.12 5.63
CA ILE A 21 -9.15 2.32 5.51
C ILE A 21 -9.44 3.06 4.21
N ALA A 22 -9.39 2.36 3.07
CA ALA A 22 -9.67 2.97 1.76
C ALA A 22 -11.08 3.54 1.71
N LYS A 23 -12.07 2.81 2.24
CA LYS A 23 -13.45 3.27 2.34
C LYS A 23 -13.60 4.52 3.20
N ALA A 24 -12.95 4.57 4.37
CA ALA A 24 -13.02 5.76 5.23
C ALA A 24 -12.48 7.00 4.54
N ILE A 25 -11.44 6.85 3.72
CA ILE A 25 -10.86 7.92 2.91
C ILE A 25 -11.81 8.34 1.77
N GLU A 26 -12.44 7.36 1.10
CA GLU A 26 -13.44 7.60 0.06
C GLU A 26 -14.69 8.31 0.59
N ASP A 27 -15.17 7.91 1.78
CA ASP A 27 -16.32 8.51 2.44
C ASP A 27 -16.07 9.99 2.81
N ASP A 28 -14.81 10.40 2.95
CA ASP A 28 -14.39 11.80 3.15
C ASP A 28 -14.19 12.57 1.82
N GLY A 29 -14.51 11.95 0.68
CA GLY A 29 -14.50 12.60 -0.64
C GLY A 29 -13.16 12.53 -1.38
N HIS A 30 -12.25 11.65 -0.97
CA HIS A 30 -10.97 11.41 -1.64
C HIS A 30 -11.03 10.20 -2.58
N GLU A 31 -10.14 10.17 -3.58
CA GLU A 31 -9.99 9.02 -4.47
C GLU A 31 -8.91 8.09 -3.91
N THR A 32 -9.16 6.78 -3.87
CA THR A 32 -8.13 5.81 -3.47
C THR A 32 -7.75 4.84 -4.58
N PHE A 33 -6.48 4.45 -4.57
CA PHE A 33 -6.00 3.26 -5.26
C PHE A 33 -5.59 2.21 -4.22
N LEU A 34 -6.28 1.07 -4.23
CA LEU A 34 -6.06 -0.07 -3.35
C LEU A 34 -5.60 -1.27 -4.19
N PRO A 35 -4.32 -1.68 -4.15
CA PRO A 35 -3.75 -2.64 -5.10
C PRO A 35 -4.51 -3.96 -5.25
N GLN A 36 -4.95 -4.54 -4.13
CA GLN A 36 -5.69 -5.81 -4.11
C GLN A 36 -7.13 -5.70 -4.62
N ARG A 37 -7.68 -4.48 -4.75
CA ARG A 37 -9.00 -4.21 -5.32
C ARG A 37 -8.89 -3.78 -6.77
N ASP A 38 -7.98 -2.84 -7.04
CA ASP A 38 -7.93 -2.10 -8.30
C ASP A 38 -6.89 -2.66 -9.28
N GLY A 39 -5.88 -3.39 -8.79
CA GLY A 39 -4.83 -4.02 -9.61
C GLY A 39 -5.00 -5.53 -9.82
N LEU A 40 -5.99 -6.16 -9.17
CA LEU A 40 -6.16 -7.62 -9.12
C LEU A 40 -6.38 -8.27 -10.49
N GLU A 41 -6.94 -7.54 -11.45
CA GLU A 41 -7.20 -8.05 -12.80
C GLU A 41 -5.92 -8.48 -13.53
N LEU A 42 -4.77 -7.85 -13.23
CA LEU A 42 -3.47 -8.29 -13.77
C LEU A 42 -3.02 -9.62 -13.18
N ALA A 43 -3.30 -9.86 -11.90
CA ALA A 43 -2.89 -11.09 -11.21
C ALA A 43 -3.70 -12.33 -11.65
N LYS A 44 -4.87 -12.11 -12.26
CA LYS A 44 -5.74 -13.18 -12.79
C LYS A 44 -5.48 -13.53 -14.27
N ALA A 45 -4.48 -12.92 -14.92
CA ALA A 45 -4.22 -13.12 -16.33
C ALA A 45 -3.73 -14.55 -16.63
N GLU A 46 -4.64 -15.41 -17.11
CA GLU A 46 -4.33 -16.79 -17.51
C GLU A 46 -3.56 -16.83 -18.85
N GLY A 47 -2.62 -17.77 -18.98
CA GLY A 47 -1.84 -17.97 -20.21
C GLY A 47 -0.73 -16.93 -20.45
N VAL A 48 -0.55 -15.96 -19.55
CA VAL A 48 0.52 -14.96 -19.60
C VAL A 48 1.73 -15.46 -18.81
N ALA A 49 2.94 -15.22 -19.35
CA ALA A 49 4.18 -15.57 -18.64
C ALA A 49 4.26 -14.84 -17.28
N PRO A 50 4.57 -15.53 -16.16
CA PRO A 50 4.59 -14.92 -14.83
C PRO A 50 5.44 -13.65 -14.74
N LYS A 51 6.58 -13.61 -15.45
CA LYS A 51 7.45 -12.44 -15.50
C LYS A 51 6.76 -11.20 -16.08
N LEU A 52 5.91 -11.38 -17.10
CA LEU A 52 5.18 -10.28 -17.72
C LEU A 52 4.09 -9.76 -16.78
N VAL A 53 3.42 -10.64 -16.04
CA VAL A 53 2.46 -10.28 -14.99
C VAL A 53 3.15 -9.47 -13.89
N SER A 54 4.30 -9.94 -13.39
CA SER A 54 5.07 -9.20 -12.37
C SER A 54 5.51 -7.83 -12.84
N GLN A 55 5.97 -7.71 -14.10
CA GLN A 55 6.36 -6.41 -14.67
C GLN A 55 5.15 -5.48 -14.79
N ALA A 56 4.00 -5.98 -15.25
CA ALA A 56 2.78 -5.18 -15.39
C ALA A 56 2.28 -4.67 -14.02
N ILE A 57 2.30 -5.52 -12.99
CA ILE A 57 1.94 -5.12 -11.61
C ILE A 57 2.92 -4.04 -11.11
N PHE A 58 4.22 -4.25 -11.29
CA PHE A 58 5.23 -3.27 -10.88
C PHE A 58 5.03 -1.92 -11.56
N ASP A 59 4.79 -1.90 -12.88
CA ASP A 59 4.58 -0.68 -13.65
C ASP A 59 3.28 0.03 -13.23
N LEU A 60 2.20 -0.73 -12.99
CA LEU A 60 0.92 -0.21 -12.53
C LEU A 60 1.06 0.45 -11.14
N ASP A 61 1.65 -0.27 -10.17
CA ASP A 61 1.86 0.27 -8.82
C ASP A 61 2.78 1.50 -8.87
N SER A 62 3.88 1.44 -9.62
CA SER A 62 4.79 2.57 -9.80
C SER A 62 4.10 3.80 -10.36
N TYR A 63 3.21 3.61 -11.34
CA TYR A 63 2.41 4.66 -11.93
C TYR A 63 1.47 5.29 -10.91
N HIS A 64 0.67 4.49 -10.20
CA HIS A 64 -0.30 5.01 -9.23
C HIS A 64 0.36 5.68 -8.02
N ILE A 65 1.50 5.19 -7.55
CA ILE A 65 2.28 5.90 -6.51
C ILE A 65 2.73 7.27 -7.03
N ARG A 66 3.22 7.34 -8.27
CA ARG A 66 3.66 8.60 -8.88
C ARG A 66 2.50 9.56 -9.18
N ASP A 67 1.34 9.06 -9.56
CA ASP A 67 0.15 9.87 -9.87
C ASP A 67 -0.62 10.31 -8.61
N SER A 68 -0.44 9.62 -7.48
CA SER A 68 -1.05 9.99 -6.21
C SER A 68 -0.51 11.31 -5.63
N ASP A 69 -1.33 11.99 -4.84
CA ASP A 69 -0.91 13.13 -4.01
C ASP A 69 -0.28 12.65 -2.69
N ILE A 70 -0.85 11.58 -2.12
CA ILE A 70 -0.47 11.00 -0.83
C ILE A 70 -0.32 9.49 -0.97
N LEU A 71 0.70 8.92 -0.31
CA LEU A 71 0.75 7.50 0.01
C LEU A 71 0.35 7.30 1.48
N LEU A 72 -0.73 6.57 1.72
CA LEU A 72 -1.06 6.07 3.03
C LEU A 72 -0.35 4.73 3.24
N PHE A 73 0.42 4.62 4.31
CA PHE A 73 1.14 3.41 4.68
C PHE A 73 0.57 2.82 5.97
N ASN A 74 -0.15 1.71 5.86
CA ASN A 74 -0.57 0.89 6.99
C ASN A 74 0.61 0.04 7.50
N MET A 75 1.08 0.37 8.71
CA MET A 75 2.19 -0.28 9.40
C MET A 75 1.76 -1.39 10.36
N ASN A 76 0.48 -1.75 10.38
CA ASN A 76 0.00 -2.83 11.24
C ASN A 76 0.64 -4.16 10.85
N GLY A 77 0.89 -5.01 11.86
CA GLY A 77 1.57 -6.28 11.68
C GLY A 77 2.72 -6.49 12.67
N ARG A 78 3.25 -7.73 12.70
CA ARG A 78 4.44 -8.05 13.53
C ARG A 78 5.64 -7.23 13.09
N VAL A 79 5.75 -7.06 11.77
CA VAL A 79 6.66 -6.16 11.09
C VAL A 79 5.85 -5.47 9.99
N PRO A 80 6.19 -4.23 9.61
CA PRO A 80 5.58 -3.59 8.46
C PRO A 80 5.76 -4.46 7.20
N ASP A 81 4.74 -4.48 6.34
CA ASP A 81 4.77 -5.20 5.07
C ASP A 81 5.95 -4.72 4.21
N ASP A 82 6.75 -5.65 3.70
CA ASP A 82 7.98 -5.35 2.96
C ASP A 82 7.67 -4.67 1.62
N GLY A 83 6.63 -5.13 0.92
CA GLY A 83 6.10 -4.48 -0.28
C GLY A 83 5.67 -3.03 -0.01
N ALA A 84 4.94 -2.79 1.08
CA ALA A 84 4.51 -1.46 1.49
C ALA A 84 5.69 -0.55 1.88
N CYS A 85 6.73 -1.09 2.54
CA CYS A 85 7.97 -0.36 2.82
C CYS A 85 8.66 0.12 1.54
N VAL A 86 8.76 -0.76 0.53
CA VAL A 86 9.36 -0.39 -0.78
C VAL A 86 8.55 0.72 -1.44
N LYS A 87 7.22 0.62 -1.40
CA LYS A 87 6.32 1.63 -1.99
C LYS A 87 6.42 2.97 -1.25
N ALA A 88 6.53 2.97 0.08
CA ALA A 88 6.81 4.18 0.85
C ALA A 88 8.16 4.82 0.46
N GLY A 89 9.20 3.99 0.27
CA GLY A 89 10.49 4.46 -0.25
C GLY A 89 10.40 5.09 -1.65
N MET A 90 9.61 4.51 -2.56
CA MET A 90 9.34 5.08 -3.89
C MET A 90 8.58 6.41 -3.79
N ALA A 91 7.55 6.48 -2.94
CA ALA A 91 6.80 7.70 -2.68
C ALA A 91 7.71 8.81 -2.14
N TYR A 92 8.63 8.49 -1.23
CA TYR A 92 9.64 9.41 -0.73
C TYR A 92 10.53 9.94 -1.87
N ALA A 93 11.03 9.04 -2.74
CA ALA A 93 11.83 9.41 -3.90
C ALA A 93 11.06 10.30 -4.89
N PHE A 94 9.75 10.09 -5.03
CA PHE A 94 8.85 10.92 -5.85
C PHE A 94 8.34 12.18 -5.13
N ARG A 95 8.84 12.47 -3.92
CA ARG A 95 8.45 13.63 -3.10
C ARG A 95 6.96 13.69 -2.79
N LYS A 96 6.35 12.53 -2.56
CA LYS A 96 4.95 12.42 -2.13
C LYS A 96 4.83 12.64 -0.63
N ILE A 97 3.66 13.08 -0.20
CA ILE A 97 3.30 13.09 1.21
C ILE A 97 3.05 11.63 1.62
N ILE A 98 3.66 11.20 2.72
CA ILE A 98 3.46 9.86 3.27
C ILE A 98 2.75 10.01 4.62
N ILE A 99 1.61 9.35 4.77
CA ILE A 99 0.86 9.30 6.02
C ILE A 99 0.93 7.88 6.57
N LEU A 100 1.46 7.73 7.77
CA LEU A 100 1.54 6.45 8.46
C LEU A 100 0.25 6.19 9.23
N TYR A 101 -0.34 5.01 9.02
CA TYR A 101 -1.43 4.49 9.83
C TYR A 101 -0.90 3.33 10.68
N LYS A 102 -1.12 3.43 11.99
CA LYS A 102 -0.76 2.38 12.93
C LYS A 102 -1.76 2.32 14.07
N SER A 103 -2.51 1.23 14.14
CA SER A 103 -3.38 0.85 15.26
C SER A 103 -2.86 -0.37 16.01
N ASP A 104 -1.63 -0.78 15.73
CA ASP A 104 -0.91 -1.86 16.38
C ASP A 104 -0.02 -1.34 17.53
N CYS A 105 0.01 -2.04 18.66
CA CYS A 105 0.81 -1.64 19.81
C CYS A 105 2.27 -2.12 19.77
N ARG A 106 2.63 -3.00 18.83
CA ARG A 106 3.97 -3.58 18.73
C ARG A 106 4.97 -2.56 18.18
N THR A 107 6.16 -2.55 18.76
CA THR A 107 7.24 -1.60 18.42
C THR A 107 8.58 -2.29 18.56
N LEU A 108 9.60 -1.83 17.83
CA LEU A 108 10.94 -2.44 17.83
C LEU A 108 11.81 -1.94 19.00
N ILE A 109 11.77 -0.64 19.33
CA ILE A 109 12.71 0.01 20.25
C ILE A 109 11.94 0.87 21.26
N ASN A 110 11.66 0.37 22.47
CA ASN A 110 11.05 1.16 23.56
C ASN A 110 9.83 2.01 23.15
N GLY A 111 8.92 1.45 22.35
CA GLY A 111 7.76 2.20 21.84
C GLY A 111 7.97 2.85 20.47
N GLN A 112 9.15 2.72 19.85
CA GLN A 112 9.48 3.24 18.52
C GLN A 112 9.53 2.13 17.47
N ASP A 113 9.09 2.44 16.26
CA ASP A 113 9.29 1.60 15.08
C ASP A 113 10.74 1.66 14.57
N THR A 114 11.01 0.94 13.49
CA THR A 114 12.32 0.97 12.84
C THR A 114 12.69 2.40 12.41
N PRO A 115 13.92 2.89 12.65
CA PRO A 115 14.33 4.26 12.29
C PRO A 115 14.37 4.58 10.79
N LEU A 116 14.19 3.57 9.94
CA LEU A 116 14.16 3.75 8.47
C LEU A 116 12.76 4.07 7.94
N ILE A 117 11.73 3.95 8.77
CA ILE A 117 10.36 4.41 8.48
C ILE A 117 10.16 5.75 9.20
#